data_AF-A0A7X9J4D8-F1
#
_entry.id   AF-A0A7X9J4D8-F1
#
_cell.length_a   1.000
_cell.length_b   1.000
_cell.length_c   1.000
_cell.angle_alpha   90.00
_cell.angle_beta   90.00
_cell.angle_gamma   90.00
#
_symmetry.space_group_name_H-M   'P 1'
#
loop_
_entity.id
_entity.type
_entity.pdbx_description
1 polymer ?
#
loop_
_entity_poly.entity_id
_entity_poly.type
_entity_poly.pdbx_seq_one_letter_code
_entity_poly.pdbx_strand_id
1 'polypeptide(L)'
;LLDRITEKRVAQATLLASSGADVIRTGDDVATQRGMMMSLPMWRRWLKPRLAQVISAAKMANPDILVFYHSDGAATPIIPDLIEIGVDILNPVQVECMDPVALKREFGADIAFWGSIGTQTTLPFGTPEDVRREVRTRIETMGAGGGLLLGPTHYVEPDVPWENLLAFKEAVTEG
;
A
#
# COMPACT_ATOMS: atom_id res chain seq x y z
N LEU A 1 -19.15 5.91 -18.50
CA LEU A 1 -19.28 5.70 -17.03
C LEU A 1 -17.99 6.07 -16.31
N LEU A 2 -16.86 5.43 -16.64
CA LEU A 2 -15.56 5.68 -16.00
C LEU A 2 -15.17 7.16 -15.97
N ASP A 3 -15.33 7.88 -17.08
CA ASP A 3 -14.95 9.32 -17.14
C ASP A 3 -15.76 10.18 -16.15
N ARG A 4 -17.06 9.92 -16.02
CA ARG A 4 -17.92 10.62 -15.05
C ARG A 4 -17.53 10.31 -13.59
N ILE A 5 -16.97 9.12 -13.34
CA ILE A 5 -16.42 8.77 -12.02
C ILE A 5 -15.12 9.53 -11.81
N THR A 6 -14.24 9.55 -12.82
CA THR A 6 -12.97 10.29 -12.80
C THR A 6 -13.17 11.77 -12.53
N GLU A 7 -14.12 12.43 -13.20
CA GLU A 7 -14.47 13.83 -12.95
C GLU A 7 -14.78 14.11 -11.48
N LYS A 8 -15.58 13.23 -10.85
CA LYS A 8 -15.91 13.33 -9.43
C LYS A 8 -14.68 13.10 -8.54
N ARG A 9 -13.85 12.12 -8.87
CA ARG A 9 -12.61 11.81 -8.13
C ARG A 9 -11.60 12.94 -8.22
N VAL A 10 -11.46 13.58 -9.39
CA VAL A 10 -10.62 14.77 -9.59
C VAL A 10 -11.08 15.91 -8.67
N ALA A 11 -12.37 16.24 -8.67
CA ALA A 11 -12.90 17.29 -7.80
C ALA A 11 -12.68 16.98 -6.31
N GLN A 12 -12.86 15.73 -5.89
CA GLN A 12 -12.59 15.28 -4.52
C GLN A 12 -11.12 15.38 -4.15
N ALA A 13 -10.22 14.94 -5.04
CA ALA A 13 -8.78 14.97 -4.82
C ALA A 13 -8.26 16.41 -4.69
N THR A 14 -8.70 17.31 -5.57
CA THR A 14 -8.38 18.75 -5.48
C THR A 14 -8.87 19.37 -4.18
N LEU A 15 -10.11 19.09 -3.77
CA LEU A 15 -10.65 19.62 -2.52
C LEU A 15 -9.86 19.14 -1.30
N LEU A 16 -9.59 17.83 -1.21
CA LEU A 16 -8.83 17.25 -0.10
C LEU A 16 -7.42 17.84 -0.04
N ALA A 17 -6.71 17.88 -1.17
CA ALA A 17 -5.37 18.45 -1.27
C ALA A 17 -5.33 19.93 -0.85
N SER A 18 -6.34 20.71 -1.24
CA SER A 18 -6.44 22.14 -0.89
C SER A 18 -6.86 22.40 0.55
N SER A 19 -7.34 21.37 1.28
CA SER A 19 -7.86 21.49 2.64
C SER A 19 -6.80 21.18 3.71
N GLY A 20 -5.53 21.03 3.33
CA GLY A 20 -4.43 20.74 4.25
C GLY A 20 -4.28 19.26 4.60
N ALA A 21 -4.80 18.34 3.78
CA ALA A 21 -4.45 16.93 3.91
C ALA A 21 -2.96 16.71 3.59
N ASP A 22 -2.31 15.80 4.31
CA ASP A 22 -0.93 15.36 4.03
C ASP A 22 -0.88 14.16 3.07
N VAL A 23 -1.90 13.30 3.13
CA VAL A 23 -2.02 12.07 2.34
C VAL A 23 -3.41 11.96 1.73
N ILE A 24 -3.48 11.70 0.43
CA ILE A 24 -4.72 11.27 -0.24
C ILE A 24 -4.65 9.76 -0.45
N ARG A 25 -5.66 9.07 0.09
CA ARG A 25 -5.84 7.63 -0.11
C ARG A 25 -6.74 7.40 -1.31
N THR A 26 -6.21 6.69 -2.31
CA THR A 26 -6.93 6.17 -3.45
C THR A 26 -6.60 4.68 -3.61
N GLY A 27 -7.24 3.99 -4.52
CA GLY A 27 -7.02 2.58 -4.74
C GLY A 27 -8.29 1.87 -5.14
N ASP A 28 -8.09 0.68 -5.69
CA ASP A 28 -9.11 -0.30 -6.02
C ASP A 28 -8.41 -1.65 -6.03
N ASP A 29 -9.09 -2.69 -5.54
CA ASP A 29 -8.57 -4.05 -5.68
C ASP A 29 -8.59 -4.43 -7.17
N VAL A 30 -7.40 -4.55 -7.74
CA VAL A 30 -7.19 -4.88 -9.16
C VAL A 30 -6.46 -6.21 -9.34
N ALA A 31 -6.09 -6.85 -8.23
CA ALA A 31 -5.42 -8.12 -8.19
C ALA A 31 -6.10 -9.09 -7.22
N THR A 32 -5.79 -10.36 -7.42
CA THR A 32 -6.03 -11.44 -6.47
C THR A 32 -4.67 -11.94 -5.97
N GLN A 33 -4.64 -12.83 -4.99
CA GLN A 33 -3.41 -13.52 -4.60
C GLN A 33 -2.76 -14.35 -5.75
N ARG A 34 -3.48 -14.58 -6.86
CA ARG A 34 -2.97 -15.30 -8.04
C ARG A 34 -2.47 -14.37 -9.15
N GLY A 35 -2.59 -13.05 -8.98
CA GLY A 35 -2.23 -12.05 -9.99
C GLY A 35 -3.39 -11.12 -10.35
N MET A 36 -3.15 -10.28 -11.36
CA MET A 36 -4.09 -9.24 -11.80
C MET A 36 -5.45 -9.81 -12.25
N MET A 37 -6.54 -9.14 -11.88
CA MET A 37 -7.91 -9.48 -12.30
C MET A 37 -8.20 -9.09 -13.76
N MET A 38 -7.37 -8.21 -14.34
CA MET A 38 -7.43 -7.85 -15.74
C MET A 38 -6.02 -7.83 -16.34
N SER A 39 -5.93 -7.98 -17.66
CA SER A 39 -4.63 -7.91 -18.33
C SER A 39 -4.00 -6.52 -18.18
N LEU A 40 -2.66 -6.45 -18.15
CA LEU A 40 -1.95 -5.17 -18.08
C LEU A 40 -2.34 -4.19 -19.20
N PRO A 41 -2.50 -4.63 -20.47
CA PRO A 41 -2.99 -3.72 -21.51
C PRO A 41 -4.37 -3.15 -21.22
N MET A 42 -5.28 -3.93 -20.60
CA MET A 42 -6.59 -3.42 -20.21
C MET A 42 -6.48 -2.42 -19.06
N TRP A 43 -5.70 -2.72 -18.03
CA TRP A 43 -5.49 -1.81 -16.89
C TRP A 43 -4.89 -0.48 -17.37
N ARG A 44 -3.87 -0.54 -18.22
CA ARG A 44 -3.21 0.64 -18.82
C ARG A 44 -4.13 1.43 -19.75
N ARG A 45 -5.06 0.78 -20.44
CA ARG A 45 -6.03 1.44 -21.32
C ARG A 45 -7.16 2.12 -20.53
N TRP A 46 -7.66 1.46 -19.49
CA TRP A 46 -8.92 1.85 -18.86
C TRP A 46 -8.75 2.52 -17.50
N LEU A 47 -7.78 2.12 -16.68
CA LEU A 47 -7.64 2.61 -15.31
C LEU A 47 -6.49 3.62 -15.18
N LYS A 48 -5.29 3.28 -15.67
CA LYS A 48 -4.08 4.12 -15.53
C LYS A 48 -4.30 5.60 -15.88
N PRO A 49 -4.86 5.96 -17.05
CA PRO A 49 -4.94 7.36 -17.46
C PRO A 49 -5.89 8.17 -16.57
N ARG A 50 -6.92 7.51 -16.03
CA ARG A 50 -7.92 8.13 -15.15
C ARG A 50 -7.37 8.30 -13.74
N LEU A 51 -6.65 7.31 -13.24
CA LEU A 51 -5.93 7.43 -11.97
C LEU A 51 -4.88 8.55 -12.04
N ALA A 52 -4.13 8.64 -13.14
CA ALA A 52 -3.17 9.70 -13.37
C ALA A 52 -3.81 11.11 -13.34
N GLN A 53 -5.01 11.27 -13.89
CA GLN A 53 -5.75 12.54 -13.82
C GLN A 53 -6.10 12.93 -12.38
N VAL A 54 -6.55 11.97 -11.57
CA VAL A 54 -6.88 12.20 -10.16
C VAL A 54 -5.63 12.58 -9.36
N ILE A 55 -4.53 11.86 -9.56
CA ILE A 55 -3.26 12.12 -8.89
C ILE A 55 -2.68 13.48 -9.30
N SER A 56 -2.68 13.78 -10.60
CA SER A 56 -2.24 15.07 -11.12
C SER A 56 -3.06 16.22 -10.54
N ALA A 57 -4.38 16.06 -10.43
CA ALA A 57 -5.24 17.08 -9.83
C ALA A 57 -4.96 17.33 -8.34
N ALA A 58 -4.64 16.28 -7.57
CA ALA A 58 -4.18 16.41 -6.20
C ALA A 58 -2.86 17.18 -6.12
N LYS A 59 -1.84 16.73 -6.86
CA LYS A 59 -0.48 17.30 -6.81
C LYS A 59 -0.42 18.73 -7.38
N MET A 60 -1.30 19.09 -8.32
CA MET A 60 -1.45 20.49 -8.76
C MET A 60 -2.00 21.40 -7.65
N ALA A 61 -2.92 20.90 -6.83
CA ALA A 61 -3.51 21.66 -5.74
C ALA A 61 -2.57 21.77 -4.52
N ASN A 62 -1.80 20.71 -4.26
CA ASN A 62 -0.76 20.67 -3.24
C ASN A 62 0.42 19.81 -3.74
N PRO A 63 1.54 20.40 -4.19
CA PRO A 63 2.70 19.66 -4.68
C PRO A 63 3.33 18.70 -3.66
N ASP A 64 3.16 18.97 -2.37
CA ASP A 64 3.73 18.18 -1.28
C ASP A 64 2.81 17.03 -0.83
N ILE A 65 1.61 16.91 -1.42
CA ILE A 65 0.67 15.83 -1.06
C ILE A 65 1.25 14.45 -1.43
N LEU A 66 1.20 13.54 -0.46
CA LEU A 66 1.51 12.14 -0.69
C LEU A 66 0.28 11.38 -1.19
N VAL A 67 0.49 10.51 -2.17
CA VAL A 67 -0.55 9.68 -2.78
C VAL A 67 -0.34 8.24 -2.36
N PHE A 68 -1.34 7.71 -1.68
CA PHE A 68 -1.42 6.32 -1.26
C PHE A 68 -2.31 5.54 -2.21
N TYR A 69 -1.84 4.38 -2.68
CA TYR A 69 -2.62 3.46 -3.50
C TYR A 69 -2.87 2.14 -2.77
N HIS A 70 -4.15 1.80 -2.60
CA HIS A 70 -4.61 0.51 -2.06
C HIS A 70 -4.94 -0.50 -3.17
N SER A 71 -4.41 -1.72 -3.07
CA SER A 71 -4.95 -2.91 -3.74
C SER A 71 -4.46 -4.16 -3.04
N ASP A 72 -5.38 -4.99 -2.56
CA ASP A 72 -5.05 -6.36 -2.16
C ASP A 72 -4.59 -7.20 -3.36
N GLY A 73 -3.92 -8.31 -3.06
CA GLY A 73 -3.42 -9.27 -4.03
C GLY A 73 -2.06 -8.93 -4.65
N ALA A 74 -1.66 -9.72 -5.64
CA ALA A 74 -0.35 -9.63 -6.28
C ALA A 74 -0.32 -8.53 -7.35
N ALA A 75 -0.35 -7.27 -6.91
CA ALA A 75 -0.34 -6.07 -7.75
C ALA A 75 1.05 -5.66 -8.25
N THR A 76 2.11 -6.43 -7.94
CA THR A 76 3.49 -6.19 -8.39
C THR A 76 3.62 -5.77 -9.87
N PRO A 77 2.91 -6.39 -10.84
CA PRO A 77 3.06 -6.04 -12.25
C PRO A 77 2.71 -4.60 -12.64
N ILE A 78 1.95 -3.87 -11.81
CA ILE A 78 1.57 -2.47 -12.07
C ILE A 78 2.33 -1.46 -11.21
N ILE A 79 3.21 -1.88 -10.30
CA ILE A 79 3.99 -0.96 -9.45
C ILE A 79 4.77 0.07 -10.29
N PRO A 80 5.46 -0.30 -11.40
CA PRO A 80 6.12 0.68 -12.25
C PRO A 80 5.15 1.72 -12.83
N ASP A 81 3.94 1.28 -13.21
CA ASP A 81 2.91 2.18 -13.73
C ASP A 81 2.35 3.10 -12.64
N LEU A 82 2.26 2.63 -11.39
CA LEU A 82 1.81 3.44 -10.24
C LEU A 82 2.85 4.52 -9.88
N ILE A 83 4.15 4.15 -9.88
CA ILE A 83 5.25 5.10 -9.68
C ILE A 83 5.22 6.17 -10.78
N GLU A 84 5.10 5.77 -12.05
CA GLU A 84 5.06 6.69 -13.19
C GLU A 84 3.98 7.77 -13.06
N ILE A 85 2.81 7.41 -12.52
CA ILE A 85 1.68 8.34 -12.38
C ILE A 85 1.66 9.08 -11.04
N GLY A 86 2.70 8.94 -10.21
CA GLY A 86 2.92 9.73 -9.00
C GLY A 86 2.30 9.14 -7.73
N VAL A 87 2.21 7.82 -7.62
CA VAL A 87 1.91 7.15 -6.33
C VAL A 87 3.18 7.15 -5.48
N ASP A 88 3.05 7.60 -4.24
CA ASP A 88 4.17 7.70 -3.28
C ASP A 88 4.18 6.52 -2.27
N ILE A 89 3.01 5.91 -2.01
CA ILE A 89 2.86 4.83 -1.02
C ILE A 89 2.04 3.68 -1.60
N LEU A 90 2.61 2.46 -1.63
CA LEU A 90 1.88 1.23 -1.96
C LEU A 90 1.32 0.58 -0.69
N ASN A 91 0.04 0.22 -0.73
CA ASN A 91 -0.61 -0.55 0.33
C ASN A 91 -1.55 -1.64 -0.22
N PRO A 92 -1.64 -2.77 0.48
CA PRO A 92 -0.63 -3.30 1.37
C PRO A 92 0.55 -3.89 0.61
N VAL A 93 1.62 -4.23 1.33
CA VAL A 93 2.51 -5.32 0.92
C VAL A 93 1.97 -6.63 1.48
N GLN A 94 1.06 -7.28 0.77
CA GLN A 94 0.43 -8.55 1.17
C GLN A 94 1.40 -9.73 1.04
N VAL A 95 1.97 -10.15 2.17
CA VAL A 95 3.05 -11.16 2.25
C VAL A 95 2.64 -12.55 1.75
N GLU A 96 1.34 -12.84 1.73
CA GLU A 96 0.80 -14.12 1.24
C GLU A 96 0.95 -14.30 -0.28
N CYS A 97 1.19 -13.22 -1.03
CA CYS A 97 1.32 -13.28 -2.49
C CYS A 97 2.38 -12.35 -3.08
N MET A 98 3.08 -11.57 -2.25
CA MET A 98 4.17 -10.69 -2.66
C MET A 98 5.39 -10.92 -1.77
N ASP A 99 6.58 -10.94 -2.38
CA ASP A 99 7.85 -10.99 -1.64
C ASP A 99 8.25 -9.56 -1.23
N PRO A 100 8.21 -9.20 0.05
CA PRO A 100 8.44 -7.83 0.48
C PRO A 100 9.90 -7.38 0.33
N VAL A 101 10.85 -8.32 0.41
CA VAL A 101 12.28 -8.02 0.25
C VAL A 101 12.60 -7.79 -1.23
N ALA A 102 12.01 -8.60 -2.12
CA ALA A 102 12.13 -8.37 -3.56
C ALA A 102 11.54 -7.00 -3.95
N LEU A 103 10.35 -6.65 -3.43
CA LEU A 103 9.74 -5.35 -3.67
C LEU A 103 10.60 -4.18 -3.16
N LYS A 104 11.15 -4.28 -1.94
CA LYS A 104 12.05 -3.25 -1.40
C LYS A 104 13.29 -3.07 -2.29
N ARG A 105 13.90 -4.18 -2.75
CA ARG A 105 15.06 -4.13 -3.63
C ARG A 105 14.75 -3.51 -4.99
N GLU A 106 13.59 -3.82 -5.55
CA GLU A 106 13.23 -3.41 -6.91
C GLU A 106 12.68 -1.98 -6.99
N PHE A 107 11.86 -1.57 -6.01
CA PHE A 107 11.11 -0.30 -6.07
C PHE A 107 11.31 0.62 -4.88
N GLY A 108 12.04 0.18 -3.85
CA GLY A 108 12.14 0.90 -2.57
C GLY A 108 12.91 2.22 -2.60
N ALA A 109 13.49 2.58 -3.75
CA ALA A 109 14.06 3.91 -3.99
C ALA A 109 13.02 4.92 -4.51
N ASP A 110 11.93 4.43 -5.10
CA ASP A 110 10.94 5.24 -5.81
C ASP A 110 9.59 5.31 -5.10
N ILE A 111 9.26 4.33 -4.25
CA ILE A 111 7.98 4.25 -3.54
C ILE A 111 8.16 3.76 -2.10
N ALA A 112 7.34 4.27 -1.18
CA ALA A 112 7.23 3.76 0.17
C ALA A 112 6.21 2.61 0.25
N PHE A 113 6.37 1.74 1.24
CA PHE A 113 5.51 0.59 1.49
C PHE A 113 4.76 0.72 2.80
N TRP A 114 3.48 0.37 2.81
CA TRP A 114 2.67 0.28 4.02
C TRP A 114 2.19 -1.17 4.21
N GLY A 115 2.40 -1.72 5.40
CA GLY A 115 1.85 -3.03 5.79
C GLY A 115 2.96 -4.03 6.08
N SER A 116 2.91 -5.20 5.43
CA SER A 116 3.86 -6.33 5.51
C SER A 116 3.79 -7.25 6.73
N ILE A 117 2.83 -7.05 7.65
CA ILE A 117 2.49 -8.07 8.65
C ILE A 117 1.23 -8.82 8.22
N GLY A 118 1.39 -10.10 7.89
CA GLY A 118 0.32 -10.91 7.30
C GLY A 118 -0.87 -11.11 8.23
N THR A 119 -2.05 -10.71 7.76
CA THR A 119 -3.35 -10.90 8.44
C THR A 119 -4.02 -12.22 8.11
N GLN A 120 -3.47 -13.02 7.19
CA GLN A 120 -3.92 -14.40 6.91
C GLN A 120 -2.89 -15.43 7.38
N THR A 121 -1.83 -14.97 8.06
CA THR A 121 -0.67 -15.78 8.46
C THR A 121 -0.23 -15.40 9.87
N THR A 122 0.83 -14.58 10.01
CA THR A 122 1.54 -14.39 11.28
C THR A 122 0.68 -13.75 12.37
N LEU A 123 -0.12 -12.74 12.03
CA LEU A 123 -0.84 -11.97 13.05
C LEU A 123 -1.95 -12.77 13.75
N PRO A 124 -2.87 -13.46 13.04
CA PRO A 124 -3.89 -14.29 13.70
C PRO A 124 -3.39 -15.68 14.14
N PHE A 125 -2.45 -16.29 13.40
CA PHE A 125 -2.12 -17.73 13.58
C PHE A 125 -0.72 -18.00 14.16
N GLY A 126 0.13 -16.97 14.27
CA GLY A 126 1.44 -17.08 14.91
C GLY A 126 1.38 -16.97 16.43
N THR A 127 2.49 -17.29 17.08
CA THR A 127 2.72 -16.96 18.49
C THR A 127 3.20 -15.50 18.64
N PRO A 128 3.14 -14.91 19.85
CA PRO A 128 3.72 -13.60 20.12
C PRO A 128 5.19 -13.49 19.68
N GLU A 129 5.97 -14.56 19.82
CA GLU A 129 7.37 -14.57 19.39
C GLU A 129 7.52 -14.58 17.86
N ASP A 130 6.63 -15.27 17.15
CA ASP A 130 6.58 -15.22 15.69
C ASP A 130 6.29 -13.80 15.20
N VAL A 131 5.37 -13.09 15.87
CA VAL A 131 5.07 -11.68 15.58
C VAL A 131 6.28 -10.79 15.83
N ARG A 132 6.95 -10.91 16.98
CA ARG A 132 8.15 -10.11 17.29
C ARG A 132 9.25 -10.34 16.25
N ARG A 133 9.48 -11.60 15.88
CA ARG A 133 10.47 -11.96 14.87
C ARG A 133 10.13 -11.39 13.50
N GLU A 134 8.87 -11.45 13.09
CA GLU A 134 8.41 -10.89 11.83
C GLU A 134 8.59 -9.36 11.81
N VAL A 135 8.18 -8.66 12.88
CA VAL A 135 8.38 -7.21 13.02
C VAL A 135 9.84 -6.83 12.86
N ARG A 136 10.75 -7.48 13.61
CA ARG A 136 12.20 -7.23 13.52
C ARG A 136 12.71 -7.49 12.10
N THR A 137 12.31 -8.60 11.49
CA THR A 137 12.69 -8.94 10.11
C THR A 137 12.25 -7.86 9.12
N ARG A 138 11.02 -7.33 9.23
CA ARG A 138 10.54 -6.27 8.35
C ARG A 138 11.25 -4.94 8.58
N ILE A 139 11.54 -4.58 9.82
CA ILE A 139 12.33 -3.37 10.14
C ILE A 139 13.74 -3.49 9.52
N GLU A 140 14.42 -4.62 9.71
CA GLU A 140 15.78 -4.85 9.20
C GLU A 140 15.85 -4.92 7.67
N THR A 141 14.82 -5.48 7.02
CA THR A 141 14.83 -5.68 5.56
C THR A 141 14.17 -4.54 4.80
N MET A 142 12.89 -4.29 5.07
CA MET A 142 12.10 -3.27 4.37
C MET A 142 12.31 -1.87 4.94
N GLY A 143 12.51 -1.76 6.25
CA GLY A 143 12.73 -0.49 6.95
C GLY A 143 14.13 0.10 6.73
N ALA A 144 15.09 -0.71 6.26
CA ALA A 144 16.44 -0.24 5.93
C ALA A 144 16.39 0.89 4.89
N GLY A 145 16.97 2.05 5.25
CA GLY A 145 16.95 3.25 4.43
C GLY A 145 15.59 3.99 4.40
N GLY A 146 14.66 3.65 5.29
CA GLY A 146 13.34 4.28 5.37
C GLY A 146 12.32 3.75 4.35
N GLY A 147 11.19 4.43 4.21
CA GLY A 147 10.15 4.08 3.23
C GLY A 147 9.29 2.87 3.62
N LEU A 148 9.22 2.51 4.90
CA LEU A 148 8.28 1.52 5.42
C LEU A 148 7.42 2.13 6.52
N LEU A 149 6.09 2.06 6.36
CA LEU A 149 5.14 2.17 7.45
C LEU A 149 4.64 0.77 7.81
N LEU A 150 5.23 0.19 8.86
CA LEU A 150 4.95 -1.18 9.26
C LEU A 150 3.54 -1.29 9.86
N GLY A 151 2.79 -2.29 9.43
CA GLY A 151 1.45 -2.55 9.94
C GLY A 151 0.86 -3.84 9.39
N PRO A 152 -0.37 -4.18 9.80
CA PRO A 152 -1.09 -5.31 9.22
C PRO A 152 -1.35 -5.07 7.73
N THR A 153 -1.39 -6.15 6.95
CA THR A 153 -1.71 -6.12 5.52
C THR A 153 -3.17 -5.75 5.23
N HIS A 154 -4.06 -5.92 6.20
CA HIS A 154 -5.46 -5.52 6.09
C HIS A 154 -6.00 -5.12 7.48
N TYR A 155 -7.30 -4.90 7.62
CA TYR A 155 -7.93 -4.74 8.92
C TYR A 155 -7.59 -5.90 9.86
N VAL A 156 -7.39 -5.57 11.13
CA VAL A 156 -7.26 -6.55 12.21
C VAL A 156 -8.65 -7.10 12.51
N GLU A 157 -8.84 -8.40 12.30
CA GLU A 157 -10.09 -9.08 12.59
C GLU A 157 -10.17 -9.50 14.08
N PRO A 158 -11.37 -9.72 14.63
CA PRO A 158 -11.56 -10.04 16.06
C PRO A 158 -10.91 -11.37 16.51
N ASP A 159 -10.51 -12.22 15.57
CA ASP A 159 -9.84 -13.50 15.79
C ASP A 159 -8.33 -13.35 16.05
N VAL A 160 -7.76 -12.16 15.84
CA VAL A 160 -6.37 -11.88 16.18
C VAL A 160 -6.19 -11.87 17.71
N PRO A 161 -5.33 -12.73 18.28
CA PRO A 161 -5.07 -12.74 19.72
C PRO A 161 -4.54 -11.40 20.23
N TRP A 162 -5.02 -10.97 21.40
CA TRP A 162 -4.61 -9.71 22.01
C TRP A 162 -3.09 -9.67 22.28
N GLU A 163 -2.53 -10.81 22.67
CA GLU A 163 -1.10 -10.98 22.94
C GLU A 163 -0.26 -10.75 21.67
N ASN A 164 -0.78 -11.08 20.49
CA ASN A 164 -0.10 -10.84 19.22
C ASN A 164 -0.09 -9.34 18.88
N LEU A 165 -1.18 -8.61 19.17
CA LEU A 165 -1.22 -7.15 18.99
C LEU A 165 -0.27 -6.43 19.96
N LEU A 166 -0.21 -6.88 21.21
CA LEU A 166 0.76 -6.38 22.19
C LEU A 166 2.20 -6.64 21.73
N ALA A 167 2.50 -7.88 21.30
CA ALA A 167 3.82 -8.24 20.80
C ALA A 167 4.23 -7.43 19.57
N PHE A 168 3.30 -7.17 18.65
CA PHE A 168 3.53 -6.27 17.51
C PHE A 168 3.92 -4.86 18.00
N LYS A 169 3.09 -4.27 18.87
CA LYS A 169 3.31 -2.92 19.40
C LYS A 169 4.66 -2.81 20.12
N GLU A 170 4.94 -3.75 21.02
CA GLU A 170 6.20 -3.79 21.80
C GLU A 170 7.40 -3.87 20.87
N ALA A 171 7.40 -4.80 19.91
CA ALA A 171 8.52 -5.00 18.99
C ALA A 171 8.78 -3.79 18.09
N VAL A 172 7.75 -3.01 17.73
CA VAL A 172 7.93 -1.76 16.96
C VAL A 172 8.60 -0.67 17.80
N THR A 173 8.34 -0.62 19.10
CA THR A 173 8.88 0.43 19.99
C THR A 173 10.24 0.11 20.61
N GLU A 174 10.72 -1.12 20.47
CA GLU A 174 12.01 -1.57 21.00
C GLU A 174 13.22 -1.17 20.11
N GLY A 175 12.98 -0.80 18.85
CA GLY A 175 14.01 -0.39 17.87
C GLY A 175 14.16 1.11 17.74
#